data_AF-A0A087MD57-F1
#
_entry.id   AF-A0A087MD57-F1
#
_cell.length_a   1.000
_cell.length_b   1.000
_cell.length_c   1.000
_cell.angle_alpha   90.00
_cell.angle_beta   90.00
_cell.angle_gamma   90.00
#
_symmetry.space_group_name_H-M   'P 1'
#
loop_
_entity.id
_entity.type
_entity.pdbx_description
1 polymer ?
#
loop_
_entity_poly.entity_id
_entity_poly.type
_entity_poly.pdbx_seq_one_letter_code
_entity_poly.pdbx_strand_id
1 'polypeptide(L)'
;MNIAIFGGSFDPPHTGHELIVQKALEILDIDKLLVVTTYLSPFKESFCAPAPMRQRWLATMFEGMEKVEIFSYECNQKRQVPTIETVLHVKHLYKNAKIYLIVGSDSFTALPKWNRYDELCSHVEFVVAPRGTFSPPKDLKILPINVNISSSKLRSFLDPRFIPKSIKNEVIAFYTRNPMDNRIERIVTALSDKKAEEIQVFDMTNKDYFVNTVVIATTMGERHGLSLLDHLKTELKGAGESFLNVDADDNWTVIDMGDILIHLMTPVYRQKYNLELFLKEREDEMKKVRGVE
;
A
#
# COMPACT_ATOMS: atom_id res chain seq x y z
N MET A 1 -3.74 -4.01 -32.32
CA MET A 1 -3.72 -4.79 -31.07
C MET A 1 -4.22 -3.89 -29.95
N ASN A 2 -5.12 -4.41 -29.12
CA ASN A 2 -5.69 -3.72 -27.99
C ASN A 2 -5.09 -4.33 -26.70
N ILE A 3 -4.39 -3.52 -25.92
CA ILE A 3 -3.68 -3.96 -24.73
C ILE A 3 -4.24 -3.23 -23.52
N ALA A 4 -4.64 -3.95 -22.49
CA ALA A 4 -4.90 -3.37 -21.17
C ALA A 4 -3.65 -3.43 -20.30
N ILE A 5 -3.38 -2.37 -19.55
CA ILE A 5 -2.37 -2.31 -18.50
C ILE A 5 -3.10 -2.15 -17.17
N PHE A 6 -2.85 -3.05 -16.23
CA PHE A 6 -3.35 -2.97 -14.87
C PHE A 6 -2.19 -2.99 -13.88
N GLY A 7 -1.84 -1.81 -13.37
CA GLY A 7 -0.73 -1.63 -12.44
C GLY A 7 -1.16 -1.67 -10.97
N GLY A 8 -0.26 -2.12 -10.10
CA GLY A 8 -0.50 -2.11 -8.66
C GLY A 8 0.67 -2.59 -7.82
N SER A 9 0.61 -2.29 -6.52
CA SER A 9 1.56 -2.86 -5.55
C SER A 9 1.30 -4.34 -5.32
N PHE A 10 0.05 -4.81 -5.33
CA PHE A 10 -0.29 -6.22 -5.12
C PHE A 10 0.39 -6.83 -3.88
N ASP A 11 0.25 -6.16 -2.74
CA ASP A 11 0.99 -6.49 -1.54
C ASP A 11 0.04 -6.79 -0.36
N PRO A 12 -0.66 -7.94 -0.30
CA PRO A 12 -0.74 -8.99 -1.31
C PRO A 12 -1.79 -8.69 -2.39
N PRO A 13 -1.80 -9.47 -3.48
CA PRO A 13 -2.96 -9.55 -4.36
C PRO A 13 -4.19 -10.02 -3.58
N HIS A 14 -5.38 -9.60 -4.01
CA HIS A 14 -6.64 -9.92 -3.35
C HIS A 14 -7.75 -10.11 -4.39
N THR A 15 -8.89 -10.66 -3.97
CA THR A 15 -10.08 -10.91 -4.80
C THR A 15 -10.54 -9.70 -5.60
N GLY A 16 -10.40 -8.48 -5.08
CA GLY A 16 -10.67 -7.26 -5.84
C GLY A 16 -9.82 -7.10 -7.11
N HIS A 17 -8.55 -7.52 -7.09
CA HIS A 17 -7.68 -7.51 -8.27
C HIS A 17 -8.10 -8.59 -9.28
N GLU A 18 -8.54 -9.75 -8.78
CA GLU A 18 -9.07 -10.84 -9.61
C GLU A 18 -10.27 -10.37 -10.42
N LEU A 19 -11.21 -9.71 -9.74
CA LEU A 19 -12.43 -9.23 -10.35
C LEU A 19 -12.17 -8.11 -11.36
N ILE A 20 -11.20 -7.23 -11.10
CA ILE A 20 -10.78 -6.20 -12.07
C ILE A 20 -10.31 -6.86 -13.37
N VAL A 21 -9.40 -7.84 -13.27
CA VAL A 21 -8.86 -8.54 -14.46
C VAL A 21 -9.95 -9.30 -15.19
N GLN A 22 -10.80 -10.04 -14.47
CA GLN A 22 -11.92 -10.77 -15.07
C GLN A 22 -12.90 -9.83 -15.81
N LYS A 23 -13.30 -8.72 -15.18
CA LYS A 23 -14.21 -7.75 -15.80
C LYS A 23 -13.58 -7.00 -16.96
N ALA A 24 -12.28 -6.72 -16.89
CA ALA A 24 -11.57 -6.14 -18.02
C ALA A 24 -11.56 -7.08 -19.24
N LEU A 25 -11.32 -8.38 -19.03
CA LEU A 25 -11.36 -9.38 -20.11
C LEU A 25 -12.77 -9.61 -20.68
N GLU A 26 -13.81 -9.46 -19.86
CA GLU A 26 -15.21 -9.63 -20.26
C GLU A 26 -15.72 -8.45 -21.09
N ILE A 27 -15.33 -7.22 -20.75
CA ILE A 27 -15.98 -5.99 -21.26
C ILE A 27 -15.11 -5.25 -22.27
N LEU A 28 -13.79 -5.30 -22.11
CA LEU A 28 -12.89 -4.65 -23.05
C LEU A 28 -12.57 -5.59 -24.19
N ASP A 29 -12.65 -5.07 -25.41
CA ASP A 29 -12.12 -5.74 -26.59
C ASP A 29 -10.58 -5.67 -26.57
N ILE A 30 -9.94 -6.56 -25.82
CA ILE A 30 -8.48 -6.63 -25.65
C ILE A 30 -7.91 -7.98 -26.10
N ASP A 31 -6.75 -7.89 -26.71
CA ASP A 31 -5.93 -9.03 -27.13
C ASP A 31 -5.04 -9.51 -25.98
N LYS A 32 -4.63 -8.59 -25.09
CA LYS A 32 -3.71 -8.87 -23.98
C LYS A 32 -3.97 -7.93 -22.80
N LEU A 33 -3.83 -8.45 -21.58
CA LEU A 33 -3.87 -7.70 -20.33
C LEU A 33 -2.54 -7.89 -19.60
N LEU A 34 -1.78 -6.81 -19.48
CA LEU A 34 -0.53 -6.75 -18.75
C LEU A 34 -0.80 -6.37 -17.29
N VAL A 35 -0.57 -7.29 -16.36
CA VAL A 35 -0.60 -7.02 -14.92
C VAL A 35 0.79 -6.56 -14.49
N VAL A 36 0.93 -5.29 -14.14
CA VAL A 36 2.22 -4.65 -13.87
C VAL A 36 2.44 -4.53 -12.37
N THR A 37 3.38 -5.31 -11.84
CA THR A 37 3.78 -5.21 -10.43
C THR A 37 4.74 -4.05 -10.24
N THR A 38 4.39 -3.09 -9.38
CA THR A 38 5.26 -1.95 -9.09
C THR A 38 6.44 -2.35 -8.20
N TYR A 39 7.65 -1.85 -8.50
CA TYR A 39 8.84 -2.08 -7.67
C TYR A 39 8.76 -1.32 -6.34
N LEU A 40 8.54 0.00 -6.40
CA LEU A 40 8.31 0.92 -5.28
C LEU A 40 7.22 1.92 -5.65
N SER A 41 6.29 2.18 -4.73
CA SER A 41 5.25 3.22 -4.92
C SER A 41 5.88 4.60 -4.74
N PRO A 42 5.43 5.65 -5.48
CA PRO A 42 5.82 7.04 -5.21
C PRO A 42 5.59 7.50 -3.76
N PHE A 43 4.73 6.77 -3.03
CA PHE A 43 4.25 7.15 -1.70
C PHE A 43 4.66 6.15 -0.61
N LYS A 44 5.50 5.14 -0.91
CA LYS A 44 5.96 4.15 0.09
C LYS A 44 7.45 3.85 -0.07
N GLU A 45 8.19 3.84 1.04
CA GLU A 45 9.62 3.50 1.07
C GLU A 45 9.88 2.00 0.89
N SER A 46 8.90 1.14 1.23
CA SER A 46 8.99 -0.31 1.06
C SER A 46 7.61 -0.98 0.93
N PHE A 47 7.60 -2.24 0.51
CA PHE A 47 6.45 -3.14 0.53
C PHE A 47 6.76 -4.33 1.45
N CYS A 48 5.74 -4.91 2.08
CA CYS A 48 5.94 -6.05 2.99
C CYS A 48 6.46 -7.27 2.23
N ALA A 49 5.79 -7.63 1.13
CA ALA A 49 6.23 -8.72 0.28
C ALA A 49 7.21 -8.22 -0.79
N PRO A 50 8.39 -8.86 -0.94
CA PRO A 50 9.34 -8.55 -2.00
C PRO A 50 8.70 -8.68 -3.39
N ALA A 51 9.15 -7.84 -4.33
CA ALA A 51 8.64 -7.83 -5.70
C ALA A 51 8.58 -9.23 -6.37
N PRO A 52 9.62 -10.08 -6.28
CA PRO A 52 9.57 -11.44 -6.87
C PRO A 52 8.46 -12.32 -6.29
N MET A 53 8.14 -12.16 -5.00
CA MET A 53 7.08 -12.91 -4.34
C MET A 53 5.70 -12.45 -4.81
N ARG A 54 5.50 -11.13 -4.90
CA ARG A 54 4.25 -10.54 -5.43
C ARG A 54 4.00 -10.97 -6.87
N GLN A 55 5.03 -11.00 -7.71
CA GLN A 55 4.95 -11.50 -9.08
C GLN A 55 4.57 -12.99 -9.14
N ARG A 56 5.15 -13.82 -8.28
CA ARG A 56 4.80 -15.25 -8.19
C ARG A 56 3.34 -15.45 -7.82
N TRP A 57 2.84 -14.73 -6.82
CA TRP A 57 1.43 -14.79 -6.44
C TRP A 57 0.52 -14.38 -7.59
N LEU A 58 0.85 -13.32 -8.33
CA LEU A 58 0.06 -12.92 -9.49
C LEU A 58 0.10 -13.98 -10.61
N ALA A 59 1.26 -14.60 -10.85
CA ALA A 59 1.39 -15.67 -11.84
C ALA A 59 0.52 -16.88 -11.48
N THR A 60 0.53 -17.32 -10.21
CA THR A 60 -0.34 -18.39 -9.71
C THR A 60 -1.82 -18.00 -9.70
N MET A 61 -2.12 -16.73 -9.44
CA MET A 61 -3.50 -16.22 -9.40
C MET A 61 -4.16 -16.19 -10.78
N PHE A 62 -3.39 -15.90 -11.83
CA PHE A 62 -3.88 -15.78 -13.20
C PHE A 62 -3.42 -16.93 -14.12
N GLU A 63 -2.98 -18.04 -13.53
CA GLU A 63 -2.59 -19.25 -14.26
C GLU A 63 -3.75 -19.74 -15.14
N GLY A 64 -3.45 -20.08 -16.39
CA GLY A 64 -4.45 -20.54 -17.37
C GLY A 64 -5.26 -19.44 -18.05
N MET A 65 -5.08 -18.16 -17.69
CA MET A 65 -5.72 -17.05 -18.41
C MET A 65 -4.87 -16.62 -19.62
N GLU A 66 -5.18 -17.13 -20.81
CA GLU A 66 -4.37 -16.97 -22.03
C GLU A 66 -4.03 -15.51 -22.40
N LYS A 67 -4.95 -14.58 -22.13
CA LYS A 67 -4.77 -13.15 -22.43
C LYS A 67 -4.01 -12.38 -21.35
N VAL A 68 -3.76 -12.98 -20.18
CA VAL A 68 -3.16 -12.29 -19.03
C VAL A 68 -1.66 -12.57 -18.97
N GLU A 69 -0.86 -11.52 -18.82
CA GLU A 69 0.59 -11.62 -18.68
C GLU A 69 1.05 -10.82 -17.47
N ILE A 70 1.89 -11.45 -16.63
CA ILE A 70 2.54 -10.75 -15.51
C ILE A 70 3.75 -10.01 -16.05
N PHE A 71 3.65 -8.69 -16.10
CA PHE A 71 4.63 -7.84 -16.75
C PHE A 71 5.67 -7.33 -15.73
N SER A 72 6.89 -7.85 -15.82
CA SER A 72 7.95 -7.63 -14.83
C SER A 72 8.79 -6.37 -15.03
N TYR A 73 8.47 -5.55 -16.04
CA TYR A 73 9.26 -4.39 -16.45
C TYR A 73 9.64 -3.46 -15.28
N GLU A 74 8.65 -3.02 -14.48
CA GLU A 74 8.90 -2.08 -13.37
C GLU A 74 9.81 -2.71 -12.30
N CYS A 75 9.53 -3.95 -11.90
CA CYS A 75 10.36 -4.70 -10.95
C CYS A 75 11.82 -4.83 -11.40
N ASN A 76 12.05 -5.00 -12.70
CA ASN A 76 13.39 -5.16 -13.26
C ASN A 76 14.21 -3.85 -13.25
N GLN A 77 13.56 -2.69 -13.15
CA GLN A 77 14.25 -1.40 -13.08
C GLN A 77 14.94 -1.15 -11.74
N LYS A 78 14.56 -1.86 -10.68
CA LYS A 78 15.06 -1.66 -9.30
C LYS A 78 14.99 -0.21 -8.81
N ARG A 79 14.02 0.55 -9.31
CA ARG A 79 13.70 1.92 -8.91
C ARG A 79 12.21 2.17 -9.06
N GLN A 80 11.75 3.31 -8.56
CA GLN A 80 10.43 3.82 -8.90
C GLN A 80 10.34 4.10 -10.41
N VAL A 81 9.23 3.67 -11.03
CA VAL A 81 8.96 3.83 -12.46
C VAL A 81 7.67 4.63 -12.63
N PRO A 82 7.73 5.85 -13.19
CA PRO A 82 6.55 6.57 -13.64
C PRO A 82 5.71 5.76 -14.63
N THR A 83 4.38 5.77 -14.50
CA THR A 83 3.49 5.00 -15.39
C THR A 83 3.67 5.34 -16.88
N ILE A 84 4.03 6.59 -17.20
CA ILE A 84 4.35 6.99 -18.57
C ILE A 84 5.52 6.18 -19.16
N GLU A 85 6.56 5.85 -18.37
CA GLU A 85 7.68 5.03 -18.85
C GLU A 85 7.21 3.61 -19.18
N THR A 86 6.38 3.02 -18.32
CA THR A 86 5.76 1.71 -18.56
C THR A 86 4.92 1.72 -19.84
N VAL A 87 4.08 2.75 -20.04
CA VAL A 87 3.26 2.89 -21.25
C VAL A 87 4.11 3.04 -22.51
N LEU A 88 5.14 3.89 -22.48
CA LEU A 88 6.05 4.06 -23.62
C LEU A 88 6.81 2.78 -23.94
N HIS A 89 7.24 2.04 -22.91
CA HIS A 89 7.89 0.74 -23.10
C HIS A 89 6.94 -0.28 -23.75
N VAL A 90 5.67 -0.34 -23.31
CA VAL A 90 4.65 -1.20 -23.94
C VAL A 90 4.39 -0.80 -25.39
N LYS A 91 4.32 0.51 -25.71
CA LYS A 91 4.17 0.98 -27.11
C LYS A 91 5.38 0.61 -27.98
N HIS A 92 6.58 0.57 -27.38
CA HIS A 92 7.79 0.14 -28.08
C HIS A 92 7.74 -1.36 -28.43
N LEU A 93 7.31 -2.20 -27.47
CA LEU A 93 7.16 -3.64 -27.68
C LEU A 93 6.03 -3.98 -28.66
N TYR A 94 4.90 -3.29 -28.54
CA TYR A 94 3.69 -3.51 -29.33
C TYR A 94 3.38 -2.28 -30.17
N LYS A 95 4.06 -2.19 -31.32
CA LYS A 95 3.91 -1.06 -32.25
C LYS A 95 2.43 -0.87 -32.63
N ASN A 96 1.96 0.37 -32.59
CA ASN A 96 0.59 0.78 -32.91
C ASN A 96 -0.49 0.14 -32.01
N ALA A 97 -0.14 -0.40 -30.84
CA ALA A 97 -1.13 -0.88 -29.90
C ALA A 97 -1.98 0.27 -29.35
N LYS A 98 -3.30 0.05 -29.29
CA LYS A 98 -4.20 0.86 -28.49
C LYS A 98 -4.08 0.40 -27.04
N ILE A 99 -3.80 1.33 -26.13
CA ILE A 99 -3.57 1.01 -24.72
C ILE A 99 -4.74 1.48 -23.88
N TYR A 100 -5.32 0.56 -23.11
CA TYR A 100 -6.23 0.85 -22.02
C TYR A 100 -5.45 0.86 -20.71
N LEU A 101 -5.55 1.92 -19.91
CA LEU A 101 -4.91 1.98 -18.59
C LEU A 101 -5.98 1.85 -17.50
N ILE A 102 -5.97 0.70 -16.81
CA ILE A 102 -6.92 0.39 -15.75
C ILE A 102 -6.43 0.96 -14.42
N VAL A 103 -7.23 1.82 -13.80
CA VAL A 103 -6.91 2.47 -12.51
C VAL A 103 -8.09 2.42 -11.54
N GLY A 104 -7.83 2.46 -10.24
CA GLY A 104 -8.87 2.66 -9.22
C GLY A 104 -9.37 4.11 -9.16
N SER A 105 -10.55 4.34 -8.57
CA SER A 105 -11.11 5.69 -8.35
C SER A 105 -10.19 6.64 -7.58
N ASP A 106 -9.47 6.11 -6.60
CA ASP A 106 -8.47 6.81 -5.80
C ASP A 106 -7.32 7.33 -6.67
N SER A 107 -6.76 6.45 -7.50
CA SER A 107 -5.71 6.79 -8.45
C SER A 107 -6.20 7.75 -9.53
N PHE A 108 -7.42 7.55 -10.03
CA PHE A 108 -8.03 8.40 -11.05
C PHE A 108 -8.13 9.86 -10.58
N THR A 109 -8.55 10.08 -9.34
CA THR A 109 -8.67 11.43 -8.75
C THR A 109 -7.31 12.12 -8.61
N ALA A 110 -6.23 11.35 -8.45
CA ALA A 110 -4.87 11.86 -8.31
C ALA A 110 -4.10 11.98 -9.64
N LEU A 111 -4.68 11.55 -10.78
CA LEU A 111 -4.01 11.50 -12.08
C LEU A 111 -3.32 12.82 -12.49
N PRO A 112 -3.89 14.02 -12.29
CA PRO A 112 -3.23 15.27 -12.67
C PRO A 112 -1.88 15.51 -11.98
N LYS A 113 -1.60 14.80 -10.88
CA LYS A 113 -0.32 14.87 -10.16
C LYS A 113 0.72 13.87 -10.68
N TRP A 114 0.36 13.00 -11.63
CA TRP A 114 1.26 11.97 -12.14
C TRP A 114 2.33 12.60 -13.05
N ASN A 115 3.52 12.00 -13.05
CA ASN A 115 4.62 12.47 -13.87
C ASN A 115 4.23 12.42 -15.36
N ARG A 116 4.38 13.56 -16.04
CA ARG A 116 4.03 13.75 -17.47
C ARG A 116 2.59 13.31 -17.78
N TYR A 117 1.64 13.69 -16.92
CA TYR A 117 0.22 13.36 -17.08
C TYR A 117 -0.35 13.73 -18.46
N ASP A 118 -0.08 14.93 -18.96
CA ASP A 118 -0.61 15.37 -20.27
C ASP A 118 -0.13 14.46 -21.41
N GLU A 119 1.11 14.02 -21.36
CA GLU A 119 1.66 13.06 -22.31
C GLU A 119 0.99 11.69 -22.14
N LEU A 120 0.85 11.21 -20.90
CA LEU A 120 0.17 9.95 -20.59
C LEU A 120 -1.24 9.91 -21.20
N CYS A 121 -2.01 10.98 -21.08
CA CYS A 121 -3.34 11.11 -21.70
C CYS A 121 -3.33 10.94 -23.22
N SER A 122 -2.25 11.32 -23.91
CA SER A 122 -2.13 11.13 -25.36
C SER A 122 -1.80 9.69 -25.78
N HIS A 123 -1.38 8.85 -24.83
CA HIS A 123 -0.95 7.47 -25.10
C HIS A 123 -1.95 6.39 -24.68
N VAL A 124 -2.93 6.70 -23.81
CA VAL A 124 -3.84 5.71 -23.23
C VAL A 124 -5.30 6.15 -23.22
N GLU A 125 -6.19 5.16 -23.18
CA GLU A 125 -7.60 5.31 -22.82
C GLU A 125 -7.80 4.83 -21.39
N PHE A 126 -8.25 5.71 -20.48
CA PHE A 126 -8.44 5.34 -19.08
C PHE A 126 -9.68 4.47 -18.89
N VAL A 127 -9.54 3.43 -18.07
CA VAL A 127 -10.63 2.56 -17.62
C VAL A 127 -10.63 2.55 -16.11
N VAL A 128 -11.73 2.95 -15.47
CA VAL A 128 -11.79 3.06 -14.01
C VAL A 128 -12.50 1.87 -13.38
N ALA A 129 -11.85 1.32 -12.36
CA ALA A 129 -12.40 0.35 -11.42
C ALA A 129 -12.95 1.10 -10.19
N PRO A 130 -14.29 1.24 -10.05
CA PRO A 130 -14.89 1.99 -8.96
C PRO A 130 -14.56 1.39 -7.59
N ARG A 131 -14.30 2.28 -6.62
CA ARG A 131 -14.22 1.93 -5.20
C ARG A 131 -15.05 2.92 -4.39
N GLY A 132 -15.96 2.42 -3.55
CA GLY A 132 -16.80 3.25 -2.70
C GLY A 132 -17.73 4.17 -3.50
N THR A 133 -17.95 5.40 -3.01
CA THR A 133 -18.80 6.41 -3.66
C THR A 133 -17.99 7.20 -4.68
N PHE A 134 -17.86 6.68 -5.90
CA PHE A 134 -17.22 7.37 -7.03
C PHE A 134 -18.27 7.84 -8.05
N SER A 135 -18.24 9.13 -8.41
CA SER A 135 -19.06 9.69 -9.47
C SER A 135 -18.21 9.92 -10.72
N PRO A 136 -18.34 9.08 -11.75
CA PRO A 136 -17.53 9.16 -12.96
C PRO A 136 -18.00 10.29 -13.91
N PRO A 137 -17.09 10.91 -14.68
CA PRO A 137 -17.45 11.67 -15.88
C PRO A 137 -18.25 10.82 -16.88
N LYS A 138 -19.13 11.45 -17.67
CA LYS A 138 -20.07 10.75 -18.57
C LYS A 138 -19.40 9.86 -19.63
N ASP A 139 -18.23 10.25 -20.11
CA ASP A 139 -17.54 9.55 -21.22
C ASP A 139 -16.45 8.59 -20.75
N LEU A 140 -16.31 8.38 -19.44
CA LEU A 140 -15.28 7.53 -18.88
C LEU A 140 -15.69 6.06 -18.93
N LYS A 141 -14.79 5.18 -19.38
CA LYS A 141 -15.02 3.73 -19.32
C LYS A 141 -14.88 3.24 -17.89
N ILE A 142 -15.83 2.40 -17.47
CA ILE A 142 -15.93 1.90 -16.10
C ILE A 142 -16.07 0.39 -16.11
N LEU A 143 -15.33 -0.28 -15.23
CA LEU A 143 -15.57 -1.68 -14.92
C LEU A 143 -16.70 -1.76 -13.88
N PRO A 144 -17.80 -2.51 -14.12
CA PRO A 144 -18.94 -2.63 -13.23
C PRO A 144 -18.60 -3.54 -12.05
N ILE A 145 -17.76 -3.03 -11.15
CA ILE A 145 -17.30 -3.71 -9.94
C ILE A 145 -17.55 -2.83 -8.73
N ASN A 146 -17.86 -3.48 -7.61
CA ASN A 146 -17.97 -2.81 -6.32
C ASN A 146 -17.33 -3.70 -5.25
N VAL A 147 -16.01 -3.64 -5.15
CA VAL A 147 -15.26 -4.38 -4.13
C VAL A 147 -14.55 -3.38 -3.23
N ASN A 148 -15.02 -3.29 -1.99
CA ASN A 148 -14.42 -2.44 -0.97
C ASN A 148 -13.33 -3.18 -0.18
N ILE A 149 -12.26 -3.56 -0.87
CA ILE A 149 -11.06 -4.18 -0.29
C ILE A 149 -9.79 -3.49 -0.80
N SER A 150 -8.82 -3.35 0.09
CA SER A 150 -7.47 -2.89 -0.23
C SER A 150 -6.45 -3.85 0.36
N SER A 151 -5.26 -3.90 -0.23
CA SER A 151 -4.15 -4.69 0.30
C SER A 151 -3.77 -4.27 1.73
N SER A 152 -3.78 -2.97 2.07
CA SER A 152 -3.51 -2.51 3.44
C SER A 152 -4.50 -3.07 4.46
N LYS A 153 -5.80 -3.02 4.13
CA LYS A 153 -6.84 -3.59 4.99
C LYS A 153 -6.72 -5.12 5.09
N LEU A 154 -6.38 -5.77 3.99
CA LEU A 154 -6.19 -7.22 3.98
C LEU A 154 -5.01 -7.65 4.84
N ARG A 155 -3.88 -6.93 4.82
CA ARG A 155 -2.73 -7.26 5.68
C ARG A 155 -3.07 -7.12 7.16
N SER A 156 -3.87 -6.12 7.52
CA SER A 156 -4.29 -5.86 8.91
C SER A 156 -5.10 -7.01 9.52
N PHE A 157 -6.07 -7.57 8.78
CA PHE A 157 -6.98 -8.58 9.35
C PHE A 157 -6.77 -9.99 8.79
N LEU A 158 -6.02 -10.13 7.70
CA LEU A 158 -5.79 -11.37 6.94
C LEU A 158 -7.04 -12.21 6.70
N ASP A 159 -8.18 -11.54 6.45
CA ASP A 159 -9.45 -12.23 6.23
C ASP A 159 -9.36 -13.16 5.00
N PRO A 160 -9.40 -14.49 5.19
CA PRO A 160 -9.16 -15.46 4.12
C PRO A 160 -10.21 -15.44 3.01
N ARG A 161 -11.34 -14.75 3.21
CA ARG A 161 -12.39 -14.59 2.19
C ARG A 161 -11.95 -13.66 1.06
N PHE A 162 -11.04 -12.72 1.36
CA PHE A 162 -10.56 -11.76 0.36
C PHE A 162 -9.25 -12.18 -0.31
N ILE A 163 -8.68 -13.33 0.07
CA ILE A 163 -7.47 -13.89 -0.54
C ILE A 163 -7.85 -14.95 -1.59
N PRO A 164 -7.39 -14.82 -2.85
CA PRO A 164 -7.64 -15.80 -3.90
C PRO A 164 -7.21 -17.21 -3.45
N LYS A 165 -8.03 -18.21 -3.77
CA LYS A 165 -7.85 -19.58 -3.27
C LYS A 165 -6.48 -20.16 -3.62
N SER A 166 -5.99 -19.86 -4.83
CA SER A 166 -4.73 -20.40 -5.37
C SER A 166 -3.48 -19.94 -4.60
N ILE A 167 -3.49 -18.73 -4.03
CA ILE A 167 -2.34 -18.17 -3.29
C ILE A 167 -2.57 -18.10 -1.78
N LYS A 168 -3.75 -18.53 -1.31
CA LYS A 168 -4.22 -18.31 0.07
C LYS A 168 -3.23 -18.76 1.13
N ASN A 169 -2.73 -19.99 1.01
CA ASN A 169 -1.86 -20.57 2.02
C ASN A 169 -0.50 -19.86 2.08
N GLU A 170 0.08 -19.50 0.93
CA GLU A 170 1.38 -18.82 0.87
C GLU A 170 1.27 -17.39 1.41
N VAL A 171 0.21 -16.66 1.04
CA VAL A 171 -0.06 -15.30 1.54
C VAL A 171 -0.27 -15.33 3.05
N ILE A 172 -1.15 -16.18 3.58
CA ILE A 172 -1.37 -16.28 5.03
C ILE A 172 -0.08 -16.65 5.74
N ALA A 173 0.66 -17.66 5.24
CA ALA A 173 1.92 -18.08 5.84
C ALA A 173 2.95 -16.93 5.87
N PHE A 174 3.08 -16.16 4.79
CA PHE A 174 4.03 -15.04 4.73
C PHE A 174 3.68 -13.96 5.76
N TYR A 175 2.44 -13.48 5.74
CA TYR A 175 2.00 -12.38 6.62
C TYR A 175 1.75 -12.79 8.07
N THR A 176 1.73 -14.09 8.37
CA THR A 176 1.70 -14.61 9.75
C THR A 176 3.11 -14.87 10.27
N ARG A 177 4.08 -15.23 9.41
CA ARG A 177 5.49 -15.46 9.79
C ARG A 177 6.29 -14.18 10.05
N ASN A 178 5.85 -13.04 9.50
CA ASN A 178 6.37 -11.71 9.83
C ASN A 178 5.36 -10.94 10.69
N PRO A 179 5.18 -11.31 11.98
CA PRO A 179 4.14 -10.73 12.83
C PRO A 179 4.37 -9.24 13.13
N MET A 180 5.62 -8.76 13.21
CA MET A 180 5.91 -7.34 13.46
C MET A 180 5.36 -6.42 12.37
N ASP A 181 5.58 -6.75 11.09
CA ASP A 181 5.04 -5.96 9.97
C ASP A 181 3.50 -5.91 10.00
N ASN A 182 2.88 -7.02 10.37
CA ASN A 182 1.42 -7.12 10.48
C ASN A 182 0.88 -6.25 11.64
N ARG A 183 1.57 -6.23 12.78
CA ARG A 183 1.19 -5.41 13.94
C ARG A 183 1.29 -3.92 13.64
N ILE A 184 2.41 -3.49 13.05
CA ILE A 184 2.65 -2.10 12.65
C ILE A 184 1.58 -1.65 11.66
N GLU A 185 1.26 -2.47 10.66
CA GLU A 185 0.25 -2.09 9.68
C GLU A 185 -1.17 -2.00 10.25
N ARG A 186 -1.53 -2.84 11.22
CA ARG A 186 -2.79 -2.69 11.96
C ARG A 186 -2.84 -1.36 12.71
N ILE A 187 -1.75 -1.01 13.38
CA ILE A 187 -1.62 0.27 14.10
C ILE A 187 -1.79 1.44 13.11
N VAL A 188 -1.01 1.46 12.02
CA VAL A 188 -1.07 2.52 11.00
C VAL A 188 -2.46 2.60 10.38
N THR A 189 -3.10 1.46 10.10
CA THR A 189 -4.45 1.42 9.52
C THR A 189 -5.49 1.96 10.50
N ALA A 190 -5.47 1.53 11.76
CA ALA A 190 -6.38 2.04 12.79
C ALA A 190 -6.21 3.56 12.98
N LEU A 191 -4.97 4.05 13.01
CA LEU A 191 -4.69 5.49 13.08
C LEU A 191 -5.23 6.25 11.85
N SER A 192 -4.99 5.71 10.65
CA SER A 192 -5.45 6.32 9.40
C SER A 192 -6.98 6.31 9.27
N ASP A 193 -7.66 5.26 9.72
CA ASP A 193 -9.12 5.11 9.66
C ASP A 193 -9.83 6.20 10.49
N LYS A 194 -9.16 6.68 11.54
CA LYS A 194 -9.62 7.80 12.37
C LYS A 194 -9.00 9.14 12.00
N LYS A 195 -8.35 9.23 10.84
CA LYS A 195 -7.77 10.47 10.27
C LYS A 195 -6.62 11.07 11.07
N ALA A 196 -5.78 10.24 11.70
CA ALA A 196 -4.48 10.71 12.14
C ALA A 196 -3.62 11.14 10.93
N GLU A 197 -2.80 12.17 11.10
CA GLU A 197 -1.98 12.74 10.04
C GLU A 197 -0.50 12.39 10.24
N GLU A 198 0.31 12.50 9.18
CA GLU A 198 1.78 12.34 9.22
C GLU A 198 2.26 11.10 9.98
N ILE A 199 1.59 9.96 9.81
CA ILE A 199 1.95 8.71 10.48
C ILE A 199 3.32 8.24 9.96
N GLN A 200 4.32 8.18 10.85
CA GLN A 200 5.68 7.72 10.57
C GLN A 200 6.01 6.51 11.43
N VAL A 201 6.77 5.57 10.87
CA VAL A 201 7.20 4.34 11.54
C VAL A 201 8.73 4.28 11.48
N PHE A 202 9.35 4.03 12.63
CA PHE A 202 10.79 3.91 12.79
C PHE A 202 11.11 2.49 13.28
N ASP A 203 11.82 1.72 12.46
CA ASP A 203 12.37 0.43 12.88
C ASP A 203 13.58 0.69 13.78
N MET A 204 13.53 0.24 15.03
CA MET A 204 14.59 0.38 16.03
C MET A 204 15.28 -0.95 16.35
N THR A 205 14.96 -2.00 15.59
CA THR A 205 15.50 -3.35 15.80
C THR A 205 17.02 -3.33 15.70
N ASN A 206 17.68 -3.76 16.78
CA ASN A 206 19.14 -3.75 16.91
C ASN A 206 19.81 -2.35 16.80
N LYS A 207 19.08 -1.26 17.06
CA LYS A 207 19.61 0.12 17.03
C LYS A 207 19.89 0.71 18.43
N ASP A 208 20.23 -0.15 19.39
CA ASP A 208 20.47 0.21 20.81
C ASP A 208 19.37 1.12 21.39
N TYR A 209 18.13 0.70 21.18
CA TYR A 209 16.93 1.37 21.68
C TYR A 209 16.04 0.35 22.41
N PHE A 210 15.26 0.81 23.37
CA PHE A 210 14.56 -0.07 24.31
C PHE A 210 13.29 -0.71 23.73
N VAL A 211 12.83 -0.27 22.55
CA VAL A 211 11.77 -0.90 21.77
C VAL A 211 12.25 -1.20 20.36
N ASN A 212 11.61 -2.16 19.68
CA ASN A 212 11.93 -2.53 18.31
C ASN A 212 11.29 -1.61 17.28
N THR A 213 10.21 -0.91 17.61
CA THR A 213 9.55 0.00 16.68
C THR A 213 8.95 1.20 17.40
N VAL A 214 9.06 2.38 16.77
CA VAL A 214 8.37 3.59 17.21
C VAL A 214 7.42 4.05 16.11
N VAL A 215 6.16 4.32 16.45
CA VAL A 215 5.17 4.91 15.55
C VAL A 215 4.82 6.31 16.04
N ILE A 216 4.89 7.31 15.17
CA ILE A 216 4.56 8.70 15.51
C ILE A 216 3.43 9.18 14.60
N ALA A 217 2.35 9.69 15.16
CA ALA A 217 1.21 10.22 14.41
C ALA A 217 0.74 11.58 14.96
N THR A 218 0.31 12.45 14.06
CA THR A 218 -0.23 13.77 14.40
C THR A 218 -1.72 13.66 14.71
N THR A 219 -2.13 14.21 15.86
CA THR A 219 -3.53 14.38 16.27
C THR A 219 -4.00 15.80 16.00
N MET A 220 -5.31 16.03 16.04
CA MET A 220 -5.91 17.37 15.89
C MET A 220 -6.14 18.07 17.24
N GLY A 221 -5.68 17.48 18.35
CA GLY A 221 -5.95 17.90 19.72
C GLY A 221 -6.37 16.74 20.63
N GLU A 222 -6.54 17.02 21.92
CA GLU A 222 -6.82 16.05 22.99
C GLU A 222 -7.94 15.07 22.63
N ARG A 223 -9.15 15.57 22.30
CA ARG A 223 -10.31 14.71 22.00
C ARG A 223 -10.05 13.76 20.82
N HIS A 224 -9.29 14.22 19.84
CA HIS A 224 -8.90 13.37 18.71
C HIS A 224 -7.87 12.33 19.15
N GLY A 225 -6.88 12.70 19.96
CA GLY A 225 -5.91 11.77 20.56
C GLY A 225 -6.58 10.66 21.38
N LEU A 226 -7.52 11.02 22.27
CA LEU A 226 -8.30 10.05 23.04
C LEU A 226 -9.14 9.13 22.14
N SER A 227 -9.81 9.69 21.12
CA SER A 227 -10.57 8.88 20.17
C SER A 227 -9.68 7.91 19.36
N LEU A 228 -8.45 8.30 19.04
CA LEU A 228 -7.47 7.45 18.35
C LEU A 228 -7.02 6.30 19.27
N LEU A 229 -6.70 6.61 20.53
CA LEU A 229 -6.33 5.63 21.54
C LEU A 229 -7.43 4.57 21.75
N ASP A 230 -8.68 5.00 21.92
CA ASP A 230 -9.81 4.08 22.11
C ASP A 230 -10.06 3.19 20.89
N HIS A 231 -9.90 3.75 19.70
CA HIS A 231 -10.00 2.98 18.46
C HIS A 231 -8.86 1.97 18.32
N LEU A 232 -7.62 2.36 18.60
CA LEU A 232 -6.47 1.45 18.64
C LEU A 232 -6.72 0.29 19.61
N LYS A 233 -7.16 0.57 20.84
CA LYS A 233 -7.51 -0.47 21.82
C LYS A 233 -8.56 -1.43 21.28
N THR A 234 -9.57 -0.91 20.59
CA THR A 234 -10.67 -1.72 20.04
C THR A 234 -10.18 -2.64 18.92
N GLU A 235 -9.46 -2.10 17.93
CA GLU A 235 -8.98 -2.86 16.76
C GLU A 235 -7.91 -3.89 17.14
N LEU A 236 -6.98 -3.51 18.02
CA LEU A 236 -5.85 -4.35 18.39
C LEU A 236 -6.22 -5.40 19.45
N LYS A 237 -7.27 -5.19 20.26
CA LYS A 237 -7.78 -6.21 21.17
C LYS A 237 -8.23 -7.47 20.44
N GLY A 238 -8.83 -7.34 19.25
CA GLY A 238 -9.21 -8.49 18.41
C GLY A 238 -8.02 -9.30 17.90
N ALA A 239 -6.82 -8.69 17.89
CA ALA A 239 -5.56 -9.32 17.50
C ALA A 239 -4.80 -9.98 18.66
N GLY A 240 -5.30 -9.84 19.90
CA GLY A 240 -4.60 -10.33 21.10
C GLY A 240 -3.48 -9.42 21.59
N GLU A 241 -3.41 -8.18 21.12
CA GLU A 241 -2.40 -7.21 21.54
C GLU A 241 -2.62 -6.72 22.97
N SER A 242 -1.52 -6.41 23.65
CA SER A 242 -1.52 -5.86 25.01
C SER A 242 -0.98 -4.43 25.03
N PHE A 243 -1.65 -3.56 25.77
CA PHE A 243 -1.22 -2.19 26.04
C PHE A 243 -0.64 -2.19 27.46
N LEU A 244 0.69 -2.19 27.57
CA LEU A 244 1.39 -2.32 28.85
C LEU A 244 1.25 -1.05 29.69
N ASN A 245 1.39 0.10 29.05
CA ASN A 245 1.20 1.40 29.68
C ASN A 245 0.64 2.40 28.69
N VAL A 246 -0.14 3.36 29.19
CA VAL A 246 -0.61 4.50 28.41
C VAL A 246 -0.48 5.74 29.28
N ASP A 247 0.36 6.67 28.84
CA ASP A 247 0.45 8.01 29.40
C ASP A 247 -0.21 8.99 28.43
N ALA A 248 -1.27 9.67 28.85
CA ALA A 248 -2.10 10.49 27.98
C ALA A 248 -2.28 11.87 28.59
N ASP A 249 -1.79 12.89 27.88
CA ASP A 249 -2.09 14.30 28.14
C ASP A 249 -2.77 14.96 26.92
N ASP A 250 -3.14 16.24 27.06
CA ASP A 250 -3.85 17.02 26.04
C ASP A 250 -3.12 17.14 24.70
N ASN A 251 -1.80 17.04 24.72
CA ASN A 251 -0.90 17.32 23.61
C ASN A 251 -0.12 16.11 23.12
N TRP A 252 0.08 15.11 23.97
CA TRP A 252 0.93 13.96 23.74
C TRP A 252 0.39 12.76 24.51
N THR A 253 0.05 11.73 23.75
CA THR A 253 -0.22 10.40 24.29
C THR A 253 0.92 9.45 23.89
N VAL A 254 1.48 8.74 24.86
CA VAL A 254 2.48 7.70 24.68
C VAL A 254 1.87 6.35 25.05
N ILE A 255 1.90 5.42 24.11
CA ILE A 255 1.32 4.09 24.25
C ILE A 255 2.45 3.07 24.17
N ASP A 256 2.67 2.34 25.26
CA ASP A 256 3.66 1.28 25.35
C ASP A 256 2.99 -0.09 25.14
N MET A 257 3.47 -0.83 24.14
CA MET A 257 3.04 -2.18 23.81
C MET A 257 4.17 -3.22 24.02
N GLY A 258 5.24 -2.85 24.71
CA GLY A 258 6.41 -3.67 25.00
C GLY A 258 7.50 -3.53 23.95
N ASP A 259 7.25 -4.00 22.73
CA ASP A 259 8.21 -3.92 21.62
C ASP A 259 7.88 -2.82 20.60
N ILE A 260 6.70 -2.20 20.74
CA ILE A 260 6.25 -1.05 19.94
C ILE A 260 5.86 0.11 20.87
N LEU A 261 6.35 1.30 20.57
CA LEU A 261 5.97 2.55 21.24
C LEU A 261 5.22 3.46 20.26
N ILE A 262 4.02 3.91 20.59
CA ILE A 262 3.21 4.80 19.74
C ILE A 262 3.10 6.18 20.39
N HIS A 263 3.50 7.22 19.67
CA HIS A 263 3.34 8.62 20.06
C HIS A 263 2.23 9.27 19.22
N LEU A 264 1.18 9.74 19.90
CA LEU A 264 0.14 10.57 19.31
C LEU A 264 0.35 12.00 19.78
N MET A 265 0.76 12.89 18.89
CA MET A 265 1.20 14.24 19.25
C MET A 265 0.39 15.30 18.52
N THR A 266 0.11 16.43 19.18
CA THR A 266 -0.36 17.62 18.49
C THR A 266 0.77 18.20 17.62
N PRO A 267 0.47 18.97 16.56
CA PRO A 267 1.49 19.56 15.70
C PRO A 267 2.53 20.39 16.47
N VAL A 268 2.08 21.13 17.48
CA VAL A 268 2.94 21.99 18.32
C VAL A 268 3.96 21.17 19.11
N TYR A 269 3.51 20.10 19.76
CA TYR A 269 4.40 19.25 20.55
C TYR A 269 5.32 18.42 19.65
N ARG A 270 4.79 17.89 18.54
CA ARG A 270 5.59 17.16 17.55
C ARG A 270 6.75 18.00 17.05
N GLN A 271 6.50 19.26 16.69
CA GLN A 271 7.54 20.20 16.27
C GLN A 271 8.52 20.55 17.40
N LYS A 272 8.02 20.74 18.63
CA LYS A 272 8.84 21.11 19.79
C LYS A 272 9.85 20.02 20.17
N TYR A 273 9.41 18.76 20.21
CA TYR A 273 10.25 17.64 20.66
C TYR A 273 11.00 16.96 19.51
N ASN A 274 10.48 17.02 18.29
CA ASN A 274 11.12 16.54 17.06
C ASN A 274 11.80 15.16 17.22
N LEU A 275 11.04 14.20 17.73
CA LEU A 275 11.54 12.85 18.02
C LEU A 275 12.05 12.16 16.76
N GLU A 276 11.50 12.48 15.60
CA GLU A 276 11.92 11.96 14.32
C GLU A 276 13.39 12.23 14.03
N LEU A 277 13.89 13.42 14.38
CA LEU A 277 15.31 13.75 14.19
C LEU A 277 16.18 12.84 15.06
N PHE A 278 15.83 12.72 16.34
CA PHE A 278 16.54 11.86 17.29
C PHE A 278 16.53 10.38 16.87
N LEU A 279 15.39 9.86 16.41
CA LEU A 279 15.26 8.47 15.96
C LEU A 279 16.06 8.21 14.66
N LYS A 280 16.13 9.19 13.76
CA LYS A 280 16.94 9.10 12.52
C LYS A 280 18.43 9.16 12.80
N GLU A 281 18.87 10.06 13.69
CA GLU A 281 20.28 10.15 14.08
C GLU A 281 20.78 8.83 14.67
N ARG A 282 19.99 8.19 15.54
CA ARG A 282 20.24 6.85 16.08
C ARG A 282 20.38 5.78 14.99
N GLU A 283 19.53 5.83 13.99
CA GLU A 283 19.60 4.93 12.85
C GLU A 283 20.91 5.10 12.06
N ASP A 284 21.32 6.34 11.81
CA ASP A 284 22.52 6.65 11.04
C ASP A 284 23.81 6.34 11.81
N GLU A 285 23.83 6.56 13.13
CA GLU A 285 24.93 6.15 14.02
C GLU A 285 25.16 4.64 13.94
N MET A 286 24.09 3.84 13.95
CA MET A 286 24.18 2.38 13.92
C MET A 286 24.54 1.81 12.54
N LYS A 287 24.21 2.51 11.46
CA LYS A 287 24.72 2.18 10.11
C LYS A 287 26.24 2.37 10.03
N LYS A 288 26.76 3.47 10.58
CA LYS A 288 28.21 3.78 10.62
C LYS A 288 28.99 2.75 11.45
N VAL A 289 28.47 2.37 12.62
CA VAL A 289 29.12 1.37 13.49
C VAL A 289 29.19 -0.02 12.84
N ARG A 290 28.27 -0.35 11.94
CA ARG A 290 28.22 -1.64 11.22
C ARG A 290 29.04 -1.69 9.93
N GLY A 291 29.70 -0.59 9.54
CA GLY A 291 30.54 -0.56 8.33
C GLY A 291 29.76 -0.81 7.04
N VAL A 292 28.48 -0.43 7.00
CA VAL A 292 27.66 -0.49 5.80
C VAL A 292 27.43 0.95 5.32
N GLU A 293 28.42 1.48 4.58
CA GLU A 293 28.22 2.62 3.67
C GLU A 293 27.82 2.12 2.28
#